data_AF-A0A3D1QY59-F1
#
_entry.id   AF-A0A3D1QY59-F1
#
_cell.length_a   1.000
_cell.length_b   1.000
_cell.length_c   1.000
_cell.angle_alpha   90.00
_cell.angle_beta   90.00
_cell.angle_gamma   90.00
#
_symmetry.space_group_name_H-M   'P 1'
#
loop_
_entity.id
_entity.type
_entity.pdbx_description
1 polymer ?
#
loop_
_entity_poly.entity_id
_entity_poly.type
_entity_poly.pdbx_seq_one_letter_code
_entity_poly.pdbx_strand_id
1 'polypeptide(L)'
;AASTAALPLPLEMLVRTRYGSLFPLFPYLAHFFIGATLGRLWLDTTFFSRSARRLGLVFGGGGLALLGASALMRLLDPGRLQSTTYWVADPALFMSRAGSAWLIFATMALLLGTARSPAWLKSVSANALSVYVAHLVFLYGAPGIPGLVHKLGKSLSLVDTYTLGPLLLAGCAVVMAAWDRAWDAGKAGFSILEQRWARARKPSGALDARGA
;
A
#
# COMPACT_ATOMS: atom_id res chain seq x y z
N ALA A 1 -31.87 11.83 14.53
CA ALA A 1 -32.39 10.51 14.92
C ALA A 1 -32.65 9.70 13.65
N ALA A 2 -31.95 8.58 13.46
CA ALA A 2 -32.30 7.51 12.53
C ALA A 2 -31.50 6.27 12.95
N SER A 3 -32.16 5.38 13.68
CA SER A 3 -31.66 4.07 14.09
C SER A 3 -32.04 3.05 13.02
N THR A 4 -31.10 2.56 12.21
CA THR A 4 -31.32 1.35 11.40
C THR A 4 -29.99 0.66 11.08
N ALA A 5 -29.89 -0.59 11.56
CA ALA A 5 -28.79 -1.56 11.44
C ALA A 5 -27.53 -1.22 12.25
N ALA A 6 -27.51 -1.65 13.52
CA ALA A 6 -26.26 -1.94 14.22
C ALA A 6 -25.54 -3.00 13.41
N LEU A 7 -24.51 -2.59 12.67
CA LEU A 7 -23.65 -3.53 11.97
C LEU A 7 -22.93 -4.36 13.06
N PRO A 8 -22.63 -5.64 12.82
CA PRO A 8 -21.76 -6.41 13.68
C PRO A 8 -20.51 -5.58 14.00
N LEU A 9 -20.09 -5.55 15.27
CA LEU A 9 -18.91 -4.79 15.76
C LEU A 9 -17.69 -4.82 14.80
N PRO A 10 -17.33 -5.96 14.18
CA PRO A 10 -16.23 -6.00 13.21
C PRO A 10 -16.45 -5.09 11.99
N LEU A 11 -17.67 -5.04 11.46
CA LEU A 11 -18.02 -4.21 10.30
C LEU A 11 -18.14 -2.73 10.67
N GLU A 12 -18.58 -2.42 11.89
CA GLU A 12 -18.58 -1.02 12.38
C GLU A 12 -17.17 -0.46 12.50
N MET A 13 -16.17 -1.26 12.92
CA MET A 13 -14.77 -0.84 12.97
C MET A 13 -14.14 -0.60 11.57
N LEU A 14 -14.67 -1.24 10.52
CA LEU A 14 -14.21 -1.05 9.15
C LEU A 14 -14.77 0.21 8.48
N VAL A 15 -15.94 0.66 8.92
CA VAL A 15 -16.69 1.77 8.30
C VAL A 15 -16.59 3.04 9.14
N ARG A 16 -16.58 2.94 10.47
CA ARG A 16 -16.68 4.08 11.39
C ARG A 16 -15.43 4.20 12.26
N THR A 17 -14.96 5.44 12.40
CA THR A 17 -13.86 5.82 13.32
C THR A 17 -14.28 5.88 14.79
N ARG A 18 -15.60 5.81 15.08
CA ARG A 18 -16.17 6.01 16.43
C ARG A 18 -15.69 4.99 17.47
N TYR A 19 -15.26 3.80 17.05
CA TYR A 19 -14.84 2.70 17.94
C TYR A 19 -13.33 2.47 17.96
N GLY A 20 -12.53 3.51 17.69
CA GLY A 20 -11.07 3.42 17.86
C GLY A 20 -10.30 2.84 16.67
N SER A 21 -10.96 2.57 15.54
CA SER A 21 -10.26 2.28 14.28
C SER A 21 -9.67 3.59 13.75
N LEU A 22 -8.36 3.76 13.93
CA LEU A 22 -7.59 4.89 13.39
C LEU A 22 -7.61 4.93 11.85
N PHE A 23 -7.94 3.81 11.20
CA PHE A 23 -8.03 3.66 9.76
C PHE A 23 -9.17 2.70 9.37
N PRO A 24 -10.43 3.17 9.27
CA PRO A 24 -11.46 2.41 8.58
C PRO A 24 -10.99 2.10 7.16
N LEU A 25 -11.09 0.84 6.72
CA LEU A 25 -10.60 0.41 5.40
C LEU A 25 -11.38 1.09 4.26
N PHE A 26 -12.69 1.27 4.42
CA PHE A 26 -13.59 1.69 3.34
C PHE A 26 -13.30 3.07 2.72
N PRO A 27 -13.01 4.15 3.48
CA PRO A 27 -12.65 5.44 2.90
C PRO A 27 -11.38 5.43 2.03
N TYR A 28 -10.49 4.47 2.29
CA TYR A 28 -9.19 4.38 1.62
C TYR A 28 -9.19 3.35 0.48
N LEU A 29 -10.18 2.45 0.41
CA LEU A 29 -10.32 1.48 -0.68
C LEU A 29 -10.36 2.15 -2.05
N ALA A 30 -10.99 3.32 -2.18
CA ALA A 30 -11.01 4.05 -3.45
C ALA A 30 -9.61 4.33 -3.99
N HIS A 31 -8.68 4.77 -3.13
CA HIS A 31 -7.29 5.02 -3.51
C HIS A 31 -6.55 3.72 -3.85
N PHE A 32 -6.83 2.65 -3.10
CA PHE A 32 -6.26 1.33 -3.39
C PHE A 32 -6.70 0.81 -4.76
N PHE A 33 -8.00 0.88 -5.08
CA PHE A 33 -8.53 0.45 -6.38
C PHE A 33 -8.02 1.33 -7.52
N ILE A 34 -7.93 2.65 -7.33
CA ILE A 34 -7.30 3.56 -8.30
C ILE A 34 -5.83 3.16 -8.53
N GLY A 35 -5.09 2.87 -7.47
CA GLY A 35 -3.70 2.40 -7.59
C GLY A 35 -3.60 1.05 -8.31
N ALA A 36 -4.48 0.10 -8.01
CA ALA A 36 -4.50 -1.22 -8.63
C ALA A 36 -4.86 -1.17 -10.12
N THR A 37 -5.82 -0.33 -10.52
CA THR A 37 -6.17 -0.14 -11.94
C THR A 37 -5.06 0.56 -12.71
N LEU A 38 -4.44 1.59 -12.13
CA LEU A 38 -3.25 2.25 -12.70
C LEU A 38 -2.06 1.29 -12.83
N GLY A 39 -1.83 0.46 -11.81
CA GLY A 39 -0.80 -0.57 -11.84
C GLY A 39 -1.05 -1.64 -12.91
N ARG A 40 -2.30 -2.03 -13.14
CA ARG A 40 -2.66 -2.94 -14.23
C ARG A 40 -2.44 -2.30 -15.60
N LEU A 41 -2.81 -1.03 -15.77
CA LEU A 41 -2.53 -0.25 -16.99
C LEU A 41 -1.02 -0.14 -17.27
N TRP A 42 -0.21 -0.09 -16.21
CA TRP A 42 1.25 -0.08 -16.32
C TRP A 42 1.83 -1.43 -16.77
N LEU A 43 1.25 -2.54 -16.30
CA LEU A 43 1.70 -3.88 -16.65
C LEU A 43 1.31 -4.30 -18.07
N ASP A 44 0.33 -3.65 -18.68
CA ASP A 44 0.01 -3.80 -20.10
C ASP A 44 1.05 -3.05 -20.96
N THR A 45 2.17 -3.73 -21.19
CA THR A 45 3.38 -3.19 -21.82
C THR A 45 3.16 -2.67 -23.24
N THR A 46 2.14 -3.16 -23.95
CA THR A 46 1.87 -2.75 -25.34
C THR A 46 1.22 -1.38 -25.42
N PHE A 47 0.21 -1.13 -24.58
CA PHE A 47 -0.48 0.15 -24.50
C PHE A 47 0.38 1.21 -23.80
N PHE A 48 1.08 0.81 -22.73
CA PHE A 48 1.93 1.71 -21.96
C PHE A 48 3.16 2.17 -22.77
N SER A 49 3.85 1.28 -23.48
CA SER A 49 5.04 1.64 -24.27
C SER A 49 4.75 2.72 -25.32
N ARG A 50 3.63 2.61 -26.05
CA ARG A 50 3.25 3.60 -27.07
C ARG A 50 2.72 4.90 -26.48
N SER A 51 2.13 4.86 -25.29
CA SER A 51 1.35 5.97 -24.73
C SER A 51 1.91 6.54 -23.44
N ALA A 52 3.05 6.07 -22.93
CA ALA A 52 3.60 6.47 -21.62
C ALA A 52 3.71 7.98 -21.47
N ARG A 53 4.19 8.68 -22.51
CA ARG A 53 4.27 10.15 -22.52
C ARG A 53 2.90 10.81 -22.50
N ARG A 54 1.93 10.28 -23.26
CA ARG A 54 0.56 10.81 -23.32
C ARG A 54 -0.19 10.57 -22.00
N LEU A 55 -0.06 9.37 -21.43
CA LEU A 55 -0.60 9.02 -20.13
C LEU A 55 0.05 9.88 -19.04
N GLY A 56 1.37 10.05 -19.06
CA GLY A 56 2.09 10.94 -18.15
C GLY A 56 1.59 12.38 -18.22
N LEU A 57 1.33 12.91 -19.42
CA LEU A 57 0.76 14.26 -19.58
C LEU A 57 -0.70 14.35 -19.13
N VAL A 58 -1.53 13.34 -19.41
CA VAL A 58 -2.95 13.31 -19.00
C VAL A 58 -3.07 13.19 -17.48
N PHE A 59 -2.36 12.26 -16.87
CA PHE A 59 -2.35 12.09 -15.41
C PHE A 59 -1.61 13.24 -14.71
N GLY A 60 -0.59 13.82 -15.34
CA GLY A 60 0.10 15.01 -14.85
C GLY A 60 -0.82 16.22 -14.82
N GLY A 61 -1.48 16.52 -15.94
CA GLY A 61 -2.45 17.60 -16.05
C GLY A 61 -3.67 17.38 -15.16
N GLY A 62 -4.22 16.17 -15.13
CA GLY A 62 -5.33 15.80 -14.26
C GLY A 62 -4.96 15.89 -12.77
N GLY A 63 -3.74 15.47 -12.40
CA GLY A 63 -3.22 15.58 -11.04
C GLY A 63 -3.06 17.04 -10.61
N LEU A 64 -2.53 17.89 -11.48
CA LEU A 64 -2.43 19.34 -11.24
C LEU A 64 -3.81 19.99 -11.11
N ALA A 65 -4.76 19.61 -11.96
CA ALA A 65 -6.13 20.11 -11.91
C ALA A 65 -6.84 19.72 -10.61
N LEU A 66 -6.66 18.48 -10.15
CA LEU A 66 -7.20 18.01 -8.87
C LEU A 66 -6.58 18.74 -7.66
N LEU A 67 -5.28 19.00 -7.70
CA LEU A 67 -4.61 19.81 -6.68
C LEU A 67 -5.08 21.27 -6.69
N GLY A 68 -5.23 21.85 -7.88
CA GLY A 68 -5.78 23.19 -8.06
C GLY A 68 -7.22 23.31 -7.56
N ALA A 69 -8.07 22.33 -7.89
CA ALA A 69 -9.45 22.26 -7.39
C ALA A 69 -9.49 22.12 -5.87
N SER A 70 -8.63 21.28 -5.28
CA SER A 70 -8.49 21.18 -3.83
C SER A 70 -8.05 22.50 -3.20
N ALA A 71 -7.10 23.22 -3.81
CA ALA A 71 -6.61 24.49 -3.30
C ALA A 71 -7.71 25.57 -3.37
N LEU A 72 -8.44 25.62 -4.48
CA LEU A 72 -9.56 26.52 -4.67
C LEU A 72 -10.68 26.27 -3.66
N MET A 73 -11.06 25.01 -3.43
CA MET A 73 -12.05 24.65 -2.41
C MET A 73 -11.62 25.08 -1.00
N ARG A 74 -10.33 25.00 -0.69
CA ARG A 74 -9.77 25.45 0.60
C ARG A 74 -9.75 26.96 0.75
N LEU A 75 -9.57 27.69 -0.36
CA LEU A 75 -9.63 29.16 -0.37
C LEU A 75 -11.07 29.69 -0.21
N LEU A 76 -12.05 28.98 -0.77
CA LEU A 76 -13.46 29.38 -0.74
C LEU A 76 -14.15 29.10 0.60
N ASP A 77 -13.66 28.13 1.38
CA ASP A 77 -14.25 27.79 2.68
C ASP A 77 -13.16 27.51 3.75
N PRO A 78 -12.51 28.58 4.29
CA PRO A 78 -11.45 28.45 5.29
C PRO A 78 -11.96 27.89 6.64
N GLY A 79 -13.25 28.07 6.93
CA GLY A 79 -13.87 27.65 8.21
C GLY A 79 -14.09 26.14 8.31
N ARG A 80 -14.14 25.44 7.18
CA ARG A 80 -14.24 23.97 7.12
C ARG A 80 -13.03 23.26 7.73
N LEU A 81 -11.90 23.97 7.89
CA LEU A 81 -10.68 23.45 8.51
C LEU A 81 -10.74 23.31 10.04
N GLN A 82 -11.81 23.71 10.72
CA GLN A 82 -11.88 23.61 12.20
C GLN A 82 -12.71 22.43 12.70
N SER A 83 -13.43 21.72 11.83
CA SER A 83 -14.26 20.59 12.27
C SER A 83 -13.39 19.34 12.43
N THR A 84 -13.30 18.81 13.65
CA THR A 84 -12.53 17.62 14.05
C THR A 84 -12.93 16.31 13.35
N THR A 85 -13.94 16.34 12.48
CA THR A 85 -14.46 15.22 11.68
C THR A 85 -13.70 15.05 10.34
N TYR A 86 -12.40 15.36 10.34
CA TYR A 86 -11.56 15.66 9.17
C TYR A 86 -11.28 14.52 8.19
N TRP A 87 -11.40 13.26 8.62
CA TRP A 87 -10.68 12.16 7.96
C TRP A 87 -11.51 11.39 6.93
N VAL A 88 -12.84 11.54 6.95
CA VAL A 88 -13.75 10.66 6.18
C VAL A 88 -14.59 11.43 5.15
N ALA A 89 -14.70 12.76 5.25
CA ALA A 89 -15.70 13.52 4.49
C ALA A 89 -15.24 14.88 3.95
N ASP A 90 -13.93 15.09 3.76
CA ASP A 90 -13.43 16.30 3.08
C ASP A 90 -13.06 16.00 1.61
N PRO A 91 -13.90 16.42 0.64
CA PRO A 91 -13.62 16.26 -0.78
C PRO A 91 -12.32 16.93 -1.20
N ALA A 92 -11.92 18.05 -0.58
CA ALA A 92 -10.67 18.72 -0.89
C ALA A 92 -9.48 17.85 -0.50
N LEU A 93 -9.54 17.20 0.66
CA LEU A 93 -8.50 16.29 1.13
C LEU A 93 -8.40 15.05 0.22
N PHE A 94 -9.54 14.47 -0.20
CA PHE A 94 -9.56 13.41 -1.21
C PHE A 94 -8.91 13.85 -2.53
N MET A 95 -9.34 14.99 -3.09
CA MET A 95 -8.79 15.54 -4.33
C MET A 95 -7.29 15.79 -4.24
N SER A 96 -6.81 16.30 -3.10
CA SER A 96 -5.37 16.53 -2.90
C SER A 96 -4.57 15.22 -2.91
N ARG A 97 -5.05 14.17 -2.24
CA ARG A 97 -4.38 12.85 -2.18
C ARG A 97 -4.41 12.15 -3.53
N ALA A 98 -5.56 12.15 -4.20
CA ALA A 98 -5.70 11.58 -5.54
C ALA A 98 -4.82 12.33 -6.57
N GLY A 99 -4.81 13.67 -6.51
CA GLY A 99 -3.97 14.51 -7.37
C GLY A 99 -2.48 14.26 -7.16
N SER A 100 -2.01 14.18 -5.91
CA SER A 100 -0.61 13.81 -5.60
C SER A 100 -0.26 12.41 -6.12
N ALA A 101 -1.14 11.43 -5.94
CA ALA A 101 -0.92 10.07 -6.46
C ALA A 101 -0.81 10.06 -7.99
N TRP A 102 -1.65 10.82 -8.69
CA TRP A 102 -1.60 10.96 -10.16
C TRP A 102 -0.33 11.66 -10.63
N LEU A 103 0.16 12.67 -9.89
CA LEU A 103 1.45 13.31 -10.20
C LEU A 103 2.63 12.37 -10.01
N ILE A 104 2.62 11.54 -8.96
CA ILE A 104 3.66 10.52 -8.75
C ILE A 104 3.62 9.51 -9.90
N PHE A 105 2.43 9.04 -10.26
CA PHE A 105 2.24 8.14 -11.40
C PHE A 105 2.72 8.76 -12.72
N ALA A 106 2.37 10.02 -12.98
CA ALA A 106 2.79 10.76 -14.16
C ALA A 106 4.31 10.93 -14.22
N THR A 107 4.92 11.31 -13.10
CA THR A 107 6.37 11.43 -12.98
C THR A 107 7.06 10.10 -13.26
N MET A 108 6.58 9.01 -12.65
CA MET A 108 7.09 7.68 -12.94
C MET A 108 6.91 7.32 -14.40
N ALA A 109 5.74 7.60 -15.01
CA ALA A 109 5.46 7.27 -16.41
C ALA A 109 6.40 8.00 -17.37
N LEU A 110 6.78 9.24 -17.05
CA LEU A 110 7.73 10.02 -17.81
C LEU A 110 9.19 9.55 -17.59
N LEU A 111 9.55 9.20 -16.35
CA LEU A 111 10.91 8.78 -15.99
C LEU A 111 11.24 7.36 -16.47
N LEU A 112 10.31 6.41 -16.31
CA LEU A 112 10.51 5.02 -16.71
C LEU A 112 10.22 4.81 -18.20
N GLY A 113 9.36 5.63 -18.82
CA GLY A 113 9.07 5.55 -20.26
C GLY A 113 8.72 4.14 -20.72
N THR A 114 9.40 3.65 -21.76
CA THR A 114 9.26 2.28 -22.29
C THR A 114 10.14 1.25 -21.56
N ALA A 115 10.94 1.68 -20.58
CA ALA A 115 11.86 0.79 -19.88
C ALA A 115 11.08 -0.23 -19.05
N ARG A 116 11.58 -1.47 -19.06
CA ARG A 116 11.00 -2.57 -18.31
C ARG A 116 10.99 -2.20 -16.82
N SER A 117 9.82 -2.30 -16.18
CA SER A 117 9.68 -2.05 -14.73
C SER A 117 10.80 -2.76 -13.98
N PRO A 118 11.56 -2.05 -13.11
CA PRO A 118 12.59 -2.67 -12.31
C PRO A 118 12.00 -3.81 -11.45
N ALA A 119 12.76 -4.89 -11.27
CA ALA A 119 12.31 -6.03 -10.46
C ALA A 119 12.03 -5.64 -9.00
N TRP A 120 12.77 -4.67 -8.46
CA TRP A 120 12.56 -4.14 -7.11
C TRP A 120 11.20 -3.46 -6.97
N LEU A 121 10.72 -2.76 -8.00
CA LEU A 121 9.44 -2.06 -7.98
C LEU A 121 8.26 -3.04 -7.88
N LYS A 122 8.37 -4.21 -8.52
CA LYS A 122 7.38 -5.30 -8.41
C LYS A 122 7.35 -5.93 -7.03
N SER A 123 8.52 -6.13 -6.41
CA SER A 123 8.61 -6.69 -5.05
C SER A 123 8.05 -5.73 -4.00
N VAL A 124 8.32 -4.43 -4.14
CA VAL A 124 7.78 -3.40 -3.24
C VAL A 124 6.27 -3.25 -3.41
N SER A 125 5.75 -3.28 -4.64
CA SER A 125 4.31 -3.17 -4.88
C SER A 125 3.52 -4.38 -4.36
N ALA A 126 4.06 -5.59 -4.48
CA ALA A 126 3.46 -6.80 -3.92
C ALA A 126 3.33 -6.73 -2.39
N ASN A 127 4.28 -6.08 -1.73
CA ASN A 127 4.33 -5.93 -0.27
C ASN A 127 3.78 -4.59 0.23
N ALA A 128 3.20 -3.75 -0.64
CA ALA A 128 2.79 -2.38 -0.27
C ALA A 128 1.75 -2.35 0.86
N LEU A 129 0.81 -3.30 0.89
CA LEU A 129 -0.16 -3.41 1.98
C LEU A 129 0.51 -3.81 3.30
N SER A 130 1.46 -4.73 3.26
CA SER A 130 2.21 -5.16 4.44
C SER A 130 3.10 -4.04 4.98
N VAL A 131 3.76 -3.29 4.10
CA VAL A 131 4.50 -2.06 4.44
C VAL A 131 3.55 -1.01 5.04
N TYR A 132 2.34 -0.91 4.49
CA TYR A 132 1.29 -0.06 5.04
C TYR A 132 0.89 -0.48 6.47
N VAL A 133 0.65 -1.76 6.72
CA VAL A 133 0.32 -2.23 8.07
C VAL A 133 1.51 -2.04 9.03
N ALA A 134 2.72 -2.40 8.59
CA ALA A 134 3.93 -2.30 9.39
C ALA A 134 4.20 -0.86 9.84
N HIS A 135 4.15 0.12 8.93
CA HIS A 135 4.41 1.52 9.32
C HIS A 135 3.34 2.03 10.28
N LEU A 136 2.06 1.62 10.16
CA LEU A 136 1.03 1.99 11.12
C LEU A 136 1.34 1.43 12.52
N VAL A 137 1.77 0.18 12.59
CA VAL A 137 2.17 -0.46 13.86
C VAL A 137 3.39 0.25 14.45
N PHE A 138 4.37 0.66 13.65
CA PHE A 138 5.50 1.45 14.16
C PHE A 138 5.10 2.84 14.64
N LEU A 139 4.20 3.51 13.91
CA LEU A 139 3.82 4.90 14.17
C LEU A 139 2.86 5.01 15.35
N TYR A 140 1.80 4.19 15.39
CA TYR A 140 0.76 4.22 16.42
C TYR A 140 0.97 3.19 17.53
N GLY A 141 1.77 2.15 17.28
CA GLY A 141 2.03 1.07 18.23
C GLY A 141 1.16 -0.16 17.98
N ALA A 142 1.37 -1.16 18.83
CA ALA A 142 0.53 -2.36 18.92
C ALA A 142 -0.09 -2.41 20.33
N PRO A 143 -1.14 -3.22 20.58
CA PRO A 143 -1.65 -3.43 21.93
C PRO A 143 -0.50 -3.82 22.88
N GLY A 144 -0.19 -2.94 23.85
CA GLY A 144 0.91 -3.14 24.81
C GLY A 144 2.28 -2.58 24.40
N ILE A 145 2.45 -2.05 23.18
CA ILE A 145 3.70 -1.46 22.69
C ILE A 145 3.45 0.00 22.28
N PRO A 146 3.98 1.00 23.02
CA PRO A 146 3.78 2.40 22.67
C PRO A 146 4.46 2.74 21.33
N GLY A 147 3.70 3.30 20.40
CA GLY A 147 4.18 3.72 19.09
C GLY A 147 5.02 4.98 19.10
N LEU A 148 5.65 5.27 17.96
CA LEU A 148 6.52 6.43 17.79
C LEU A 148 5.81 7.77 18.03
N VAL A 149 4.51 7.85 17.75
CA VAL A 149 3.67 9.04 18.03
C VAL A 149 3.67 9.39 19.53
N HIS A 150 3.70 8.40 20.41
CA HIS A 150 3.73 8.64 21.86
C HIS A 150 5.09 9.20 22.33
N LYS A 151 6.18 8.90 21.60
CA LYS A 151 7.53 9.32 21.97
C LYS A 151 7.97 10.63 21.31
N LEU A 152 7.57 10.86 20.06
CA LEU A 152 8.09 11.93 19.21
C LEU A 152 6.99 12.84 18.63
N GLY A 153 5.71 12.46 18.71
CA GLY A 153 4.64 13.08 17.91
C GLY A 153 4.38 14.58 18.14
N LYS A 154 4.80 15.15 19.27
CA LYS A 154 4.63 16.59 19.58
C LYS A 154 5.86 17.45 19.28
N SER A 155 7.01 16.85 19.00
CA SER A 155 8.28 17.57 18.82
C SER A 155 8.77 17.61 17.37
N LEU A 156 8.10 16.93 16.43
CA LEU A 156 8.54 16.92 15.04
C LEU A 156 8.22 18.24 14.35
N SER A 157 9.27 18.87 13.82
CA SER A 157 9.17 19.93 12.83
C SER A 157 8.58 19.39 11.51
N LEU A 158 8.04 20.28 10.68
CA LEU A 158 7.64 19.98 9.30
C LEU A 158 8.80 19.36 8.50
N VAL A 159 10.04 19.79 8.77
CA VAL A 159 11.26 19.28 8.12
C VAL A 159 11.54 17.83 8.57
N ASP A 160 11.37 17.54 9.86
CA ASP A 160 11.56 16.20 10.41
C ASP A 160 10.53 15.23 9.85
N THR A 161 9.29 15.70 9.64
CA THR A 161 8.22 14.88 9.07
C THR A 161 8.51 14.51 7.61
N TYR A 162 9.01 15.45 6.82
CA TYR A 162 9.36 15.22 5.42
C TYR A 162 10.60 14.34 5.21
N THR A 163 11.47 14.24 6.22
CA THR A 163 12.70 13.44 6.16
C THR A 163 12.52 12.06 6.81
N LEU A 164 12.00 12.01 8.03
CA LEU A 164 11.80 10.77 8.78
C LEU A 164 10.66 9.93 8.24
N GLY A 165 9.62 10.55 7.66
CA GLY A 165 8.48 9.83 7.08
C GLY A 165 8.89 8.88 5.94
N PRO A 166 9.53 9.39 4.88
CA PRO A 166 10.07 8.56 3.80
C PRO A 166 11.10 7.54 4.28
N LEU A 167 11.95 7.92 5.25
CA LEU A 167 12.96 7.02 5.82
C LEU A 167 12.32 5.83 6.53
N LEU A 168 11.28 6.08 7.34
CA LEU A 168 10.50 5.03 8.01
C LEU A 168 9.83 4.10 7.00
N LEU A 169 9.22 4.65 5.95
CA LEU A 169 8.59 3.86 4.89
C LEU A 169 9.61 3.01 4.13
N ALA A 170 10.78 3.57 3.81
CA ALA A 170 11.88 2.82 3.21
C ALA A 170 12.37 1.70 4.13
N GLY A 171 12.52 1.97 5.43
CA GLY A 171 12.87 0.97 6.44
C GLY A 171 11.86 -0.17 6.51
N CYS A 172 10.56 0.15 6.54
CA CYS A 172 9.48 -0.84 6.51
C CYS A 172 9.53 -1.69 5.22
N ALA A 173 9.80 -1.08 4.07
CA ALA A 173 9.94 -1.79 2.80
C ALA A 173 11.15 -2.74 2.79
N VAL A 174 12.29 -2.34 3.37
CA VAL A 174 13.48 -3.20 3.48
C VAL A 174 13.21 -4.38 4.40
N VAL A 175 12.60 -4.14 5.57
CA VAL A 175 12.24 -5.21 6.51
C VAL A 175 11.27 -6.21 5.86
N MET A 176 10.25 -5.73 5.15
CA MET A 176 9.32 -6.61 4.43
C MET A 176 9.99 -7.38 3.30
N ALA A 177 10.90 -6.76 2.54
CA ALA A 177 11.66 -7.46 1.50
C ALA A 177 12.61 -8.53 2.09
N ALA A 178 13.19 -8.28 3.26
CA ALA A 178 13.99 -9.26 3.98
C ALA A 178 13.12 -10.42 4.50
N TRP A 179 11.94 -10.12 5.03
CA TRP A 179 10.96 -11.12 5.47
C TRP A 179 10.52 -12.03 4.33
N ASP A 180 10.21 -11.47 3.16
CA ASP A 180 9.78 -12.22 1.98
C ASP A 180 10.87 -13.21 1.53
N ARG A 181 12.14 -12.75 1.48
CA ARG A 181 13.28 -13.62 1.18
C ARG A 181 13.45 -14.74 2.20
N ALA A 182 13.27 -14.45 3.49
CA ALA A 182 13.37 -15.44 4.55
C ALA A 182 12.23 -16.48 4.45
N TRP A 183 11.02 -16.04 4.13
CA TRP A 183 9.86 -16.91 3.93
C TRP A 183 10.02 -17.82 2.71
N ASP A 184 10.55 -17.29 1.61
CA ASP A 184 10.84 -18.07 0.41
C ASP A 184 11.94 -19.11 0.63
N ALA A 185 13.00 -18.76 1.38
CA ALA A 185 14.01 -19.71 1.80
C ALA A 185 13.43 -20.83 2.68
N GLY A 186 12.49 -20.51 3.58
CA GLY A 186 11.77 -21.48 4.40
C GLY A 186 10.94 -22.47 3.57
N LYS A 187 10.16 -21.97 2.60
CA LYS A 187 9.37 -22.82 1.68
C LYS A 187 10.28 -23.74 0.83
N ALA A 188 11.43 -23.24 0.39
CA ALA A 188 12.41 -24.06 -0.33
C ALA A 188 13.00 -25.17 0.55
N GLY A 189 13.28 -24.89 1.82
CA GLY A 189 13.72 -25.91 2.78
C GLY A 189 12.65 -26.97 3.04
N PHE A 190 11.38 -26.56 3.16
CA PHE A 190 10.26 -27.46 3.36
C PHE A 190 10.04 -28.39 2.15
N SER A 191 10.14 -27.87 0.92
CA SER A 191 9.99 -28.70 -0.29
C SER A 191 11.13 -29.71 -0.46
N ILE A 192 12.36 -29.36 -0.05
CA ILE A 192 13.48 -30.32 -0.01
C ILE A 192 13.20 -31.42 1.01
N LEU A 193 12.69 -31.07 2.20
CA LEU A 193 12.31 -32.05 3.22
C LEU A 193 11.20 -32.98 2.70
N GLU A 194 10.17 -32.42 2.08
CA GLU A 194 9.07 -33.19 1.48
C GLU A 194 9.58 -34.15 0.38
N GLN A 195 10.49 -33.70 -0.49
CA GLN A 195 11.12 -34.56 -1.50
C GLN A 195 12.00 -35.66 -0.90
N ARG A 196 12.71 -35.39 0.21
CA ARG A 196 13.51 -36.39 0.91
C ARG A 196 12.61 -37.42 1.60
N TRP A 197 11.51 -36.96 2.19
CA TRP A 197 10.53 -37.80 2.85
C TRP A 197 9.76 -38.67 1.84
N ALA A 198 9.39 -38.13 0.69
CA ALA A 198 8.78 -38.88 -0.42
C ALA A 198 9.73 -39.93 -1.01
N ARG A 199 11.04 -39.65 -1.08
CA ARG A 199 12.07 -40.62 -1.50
C ARG A 199 12.27 -41.74 -0.47
N ALA A 200 12.28 -41.41 0.82
CA ALA A 200 12.39 -42.40 1.90
C ALA A 200 11.17 -43.33 1.99
N ARG A 201 10.00 -42.86 1.52
CA ARG A 201 8.75 -43.62 1.52
C ARG A 201 8.56 -44.52 0.29
N LYS A 202 9.40 -44.41 -0.75
CA LYS A 202 9.39 -45.40 -1.85
C LYS A 202 10.05 -46.68 -1.34
N PRO A 203 9.33 -47.80 -1.20
CA PRO A 203 9.94 -49.06 -0.80
C PRO A 203 10.95 -49.46 -1.88
N SER A 204 12.19 -49.69 -1.46
CA SER A 204 13.21 -50.42 -2.20
C SER A 204 12.72 -51.84 -2.44
N GLY A 205 11.93 -52.04 -3.50
CA GLY A 205 11.29 -53.32 -3.80
C GLY A 205 10.93 -53.50 -5.28
N ALA A 206 11.72 -52.93 -6.18
CA ALA A 206 11.58 -53.14 -7.64
C ALA A 206 12.82 -53.83 -8.24
N LEU A 207 13.48 -54.69 -7.45
CA LEU A 207 14.54 -55.59 -7.89
C LEU A 207 14.14 -57.02 -7.50
N ASP A 208 13.13 -57.62 -8.16
CA ASP A 208 13.03 -59.11 -8.26
C ASP A 208 11.86 -59.66 -9.11
N ALA A 209 11.47 -59.02 -10.21
CA ALA A 209 10.37 -59.53 -11.06
C ALA A 209 10.73 -59.70 -12.53
N ARG A 210 11.99 -60.07 -12.83
CA ARG A 210 12.44 -60.48 -14.18
C ARG A 210 13.43 -61.64 -14.14
N GLY A 211 13.13 -62.66 -13.35
CA GLY A 211 13.97 -63.85 -13.24
C GLY A 211 13.21 -65.03 -12.64
N ALA A 212 12.17 -65.50 -13.32
CA ALA A 212 11.61 -66.84 -13.17
C ALA A 212 10.85 -67.19 -14.45
#